data_AF-A0AAN2FB50-F1
#
_entry.id   AF-A0AAN2FB50-F1
#
_cell.length_a   1.000
_cell.length_b   1.000
_cell.length_c   1.000
_cell.angle_alpha   90.00
_cell.angle_beta   90.00
_cell.angle_gamma   90.00
#
_symmetry.space_group_name_H-M   'P 1'
#
loop_
_entity.id
_entity.type
_entity.pdbx_description
1 polymer ?
#
loop_
_entity_poly.entity_id
_entity_poly.type
_entity_poly.pdbx_seq_one_letter_code
_entity_poly.pdbx_strand_id
1 'polypeptide(L)'
;MDINWQDKHHSELTPSQLYALLALRSAVFVMEQQCAYLDVDGKDLQAENRHLLGMADDQLVAYARLLSPEDETSPVKIGRVIVSDRVRGARLGNRLMEQAINSCQQHWPGRDLFLSAQAHLESFYGQHGFVAVGENYLEDGIPHVDMLKNAP
;
A
#
# COMPACT_ATOMS: atom_id res chain seq x y z
N MET A 1 10.13 7.80 -17.42
CA MET A 1 9.63 6.42 -17.42
C MET A 1 8.14 6.50 -17.20
N ASP A 2 7.38 6.07 -18.19
CA ASP A 2 5.92 6.08 -18.12
C ASP A 2 5.47 4.87 -17.31
N ILE A 3 4.56 5.11 -16.38
CA ILE A 3 4.00 4.08 -15.51
C ILE A 3 2.55 3.93 -15.89
N ASN A 4 2.15 2.72 -16.27
CA ASN A 4 0.78 2.35 -16.47
C ASN A 4 0.19 1.91 -15.13
N TRP A 5 -0.66 2.77 -14.54
CA TRP A 5 -1.32 2.50 -13.27
C TRP A 5 -2.61 1.73 -13.49
N GLN A 6 -2.78 0.64 -12.76
CA GLN A 6 -3.98 -0.19 -12.80
C GLN A 6 -4.57 -0.28 -11.39
N ASP A 7 -5.82 0.17 -11.25
CA ASP A 7 -6.63 -0.02 -10.06
C ASP A 7 -7.56 -1.22 -10.30
N LYS A 8 -7.35 -2.29 -9.53
CA LYS A 8 -8.05 -3.56 -9.70
C LYS A 8 -8.75 -3.96 -8.42
N HIS A 9 -10.05 -4.22 -8.51
CA HIS A 9 -10.73 -5.02 -7.50
C HIS A 9 -10.09 -6.41 -7.47
N HIS A 10 -10.07 -7.08 -6.31
CA HIS A 10 -9.39 -8.37 -6.18
C HIS A 10 -9.90 -9.43 -7.17
N SER A 11 -11.19 -9.37 -7.56
CA SER A 11 -11.80 -10.27 -8.55
C SER A 11 -11.35 -10.02 -10.00
N GLU A 12 -10.74 -8.86 -10.28
CA GLU A 12 -10.22 -8.50 -11.60
C GLU A 12 -8.74 -8.89 -11.78
N LEU A 13 -8.08 -9.39 -10.73
CA LEU A 13 -6.70 -9.85 -10.81
C LEU A 13 -6.60 -11.12 -11.66
N THR A 14 -5.73 -11.08 -12.65
CA THR A 14 -5.28 -12.29 -13.35
C THR A 14 -4.32 -13.09 -12.46
N PRO A 15 -4.18 -14.41 -12.69
CA PRO A 15 -3.18 -15.22 -11.99
C PRO A 15 -1.75 -14.67 -12.10
N SER A 16 -1.39 -14.12 -13.26
CA SER A 16 -0.07 -13.52 -13.50
C SER A 16 0.14 -12.25 -12.66
N GLN A 17 -0.88 -11.39 -12.53
CA GLN A 17 -0.79 -10.20 -11.68
C GLN A 17 -0.74 -10.55 -10.20
N LEU A 18 -1.56 -11.51 -9.76
CA LEU A 18 -1.51 -12.02 -8.38
C LEU A 18 -0.12 -12.60 -8.06
N TYR A 19 0.45 -13.39 -8.97
CA TYR A 19 1.79 -13.91 -8.79
C TYR A 19 2.84 -12.79 -8.71
N ALA A 20 2.77 -11.80 -9.61
CA ALA A 20 3.71 -10.69 -9.66
C ALA A 20 3.68 -9.83 -8.38
N LEU A 21 2.49 -9.49 -7.86
CA LEU A 21 2.39 -8.68 -6.64
C LEU A 21 2.89 -9.44 -5.41
N LEU A 22 2.60 -10.74 -5.31
CA LEU A 22 3.06 -11.58 -4.19
C LEU A 22 4.58 -11.74 -4.23
N ALA A 23 5.15 -11.97 -5.42
CA ALA A 23 6.59 -12.07 -5.60
C ALA A 23 7.31 -10.76 -5.22
N LEU A 24 6.78 -9.61 -5.65
CA LEU A 24 7.35 -8.31 -5.30
C LEU A 24 7.28 -8.03 -3.78
N ARG A 25 6.15 -8.32 -3.14
CA ARG A 25 6.00 -8.19 -1.68
C ARG A 25 6.98 -9.08 -0.93
N SER A 26 7.11 -10.34 -1.33
CA SER A 26 8.05 -11.27 -0.71
C SER A 26 9.49 -10.81 -0.89
N ALA A 27 9.86 -10.34 -2.08
CA ALA A 27 11.21 -9.84 -2.34
C ALA A 27 11.58 -8.65 -1.44
N VAL A 28 10.65 -7.73 -1.18
CA VAL A 28 10.93 -6.52 -0.39
C VAL A 28 10.71 -6.76 1.10
N PHE A 29 9.51 -7.15 1.51
CA PHE A 29 9.17 -7.23 2.93
C PHE A 29 9.74 -8.46 3.63
N VAL A 30 10.02 -9.56 2.92
CA VAL A 30 10.57 -10.76 3.54
C VAL A 30 12.08 -10.86 3.31
N MET A 31 12.51 -10.78 2.05
CA MET A 31 13.91 -11.02 1.71
C MET A 31 14.80 -9.81 1.98
N GLU A 32 14.47 -8.64 1.43
CA GLU A 32 15.28 -7.42 1.59
C GLU A 32 15.29 -6.93 3.04
N GLN A 33 14.13 -6.91 3.71
CA GLN A 33 14.04 -6.51 5.11
C GLN A 33 14.47 -7.62 6.09
N GLN A 34 14.79 -8.83 5.60
CA GLN A 34 15.16 -10.00 6.40
C GLN A 34 14.14 -10.30 7.52
N CYS A 35 12.86 -10.08 7.21
CA CYS A 35 11.75 -10.18 8.15
C CYS A 35 10.89 -11.41 7.83
N ALA A 36 11.02 -12.48 8.61
CA ALA A 36 10.25 -13.69 8.40
C ALA A 36 8.85 -13.56 9.03
N TYR A 37 7.87 -13.14 8.23
CA TYR A 37 6.46 -13.07 8.62
C TYR A 37 5.54 -13.62 7.52
N LEU A 38 4.27 -13.87 7.85
CA LEU A 38 3.27 -14.34 6.88
C LEU A 38 2.74 -13.16 6.06
N ASP A 39 3.38 -12.86 4.93
CA ASP A 39 2.91 -11.79 4.04
C ASP A 39 1.55 -12.07 3.39
N VAL A 40 1.28 -13.34 3.05
CA VAL A 40 0.00 -13.80 2.50
C VAL A 40 -1.01 -14.00 3.62
N ASP A 41 -1.48 -12.88 4.17
CA ASP A 41 -2.30 -12.78 5.38
C ASP A 41 -3.79 -13.13 5.18
N GLY A 42 -4.16 -13.62 3.99
CA GLY A 42 -5.53 -13.99 3.65
C GLY A 42 -6.46 -12.84 3.27
N LYS A 43 -5.99 -11.58 3.34
CA LYS A 43 -6.84 -10.41 3.06
C LYS A 43 -6.90 -10.01 1.58
N ASP A 44 -6.00 -10.55 0.76
CA ASP A 44 -5.84 -10.11 -0.63
C ASP A 44 -7.09 -10.33 -1.50
N LEU A 45 -7.83 -11.43 -1.31
CA LEU A 45 -8.92 -11.85 -2.20
C LEU A 45 -10.30 -11.82 -1.52
N GLN A 46 -10.59 -10.77 -0.75
CA GLN A 46 -11.79 -10.66 0.06
C GLN A 46 -12.45 -9.28 -0.05
N ALA A 47 -13.75 -9.22 0.32
CA ALA A 47 -14.53 -8.00 0.44
C ALA A 47 -14.43 -7.11 -0.82
N GLU A 48 -14.36 -5.80 -0.65
CA GLU A 48 -14.18 -4.83 -1.74
C GLU A 48 -12.70 -4.44 -1.89
N ASN A 49 -11.77 -5.31 -1.45
CA ASN A 49 -10.34 -4.99 -1.42
C ASN A 49 -9.78 -4.78 -2.83
N ARG A 50 -8.83 -3.86 -2.93
CA ARG A 50 -8.26 -3.41 -4.20
C ARG A 50 -6.75 -3.43 -4.19
N HIS A 51 -6.20 -3.53 -5.39
CA HIS A 51 -4.76 -3.59 -5.66
C HIS A 51 -4.38 -2.53 -6.68
N LEU A 52 -3.47 -1.65 -6.30
CA LEU A 52 -2.87 -0.69 -7.21
C LEU A 52 -1.56 -1.26 -7.75
N LEU A 53 -1.50 -1.42 -9.07
CA LEU A 53 -0.35 -1.95 -9.79
C LEU A 53 0.26 -0.84 -10.65
N GLY A 54 1.52 -0.49 -10.40
CA GLY A 54 2.30 0.39 -11.27
C GLY A 54 3.18 -0.44 -12.20
N MET A 55 2.85 -0.45 -13.48
CA MET A 55 3.54 -1.26 -14.50
C MET A 55 4.49 -0.40 -15.34
N ALA A 56 5.71 -0.89 -15.58
CA ALA A 56 6.67 -0.32 -16.52
C ALA A 56 7.26 -1.46 -17.37
N ASP A 57 7.21 -1.34 -18.70
CA ASP A 57 7.70 -2.37 -19.64
C ASP A 57 7.19 -3.78 -19.29
N ASP A 58 5.88 -3.88 -19.04
CA ASP A 58 5.17 -5.10 -18.60
C ASP A 58 5.64 -5.71 -17.27
N GLN A 59 6.48 -5.01 -16.50
CA GLN A 59 6.92 -5.40 -15.17
C GLN A 59 6.21 -4.60 -14.08
N LEU A 60 5.86 -5.27 -12.99
CA LEU A 60 5.33 -4.62 -11.79
C LEU A 60 6.49 -3.92 -11.06
N VAL A 61 6.41 -2.60 -10.95
CA VAL A 61 7.46 -1.76 -10.35
C VAL A 61 6.98 -0.93 -9.17
N ALA A 62 5.67 -0.81 -8.96
CA ALA A 62 5.09 -0.20 -7.77
C ALA A 62 3.80 -0.93 -7.37
N TYR A 63 3.52 -1.01 -6.08
CA TYR A 63 2.35 -1.72 -5.57
C TYR A 63 1.83 -1.08 -4.27
N ALA A 64 0.51 -1.04 -4.12
CA ALA A 64 -0.15 -0.82 -2.84
C ALA A 64 -1.44 -1.65 -2.77
N ARG A 65 -1.83 -2.03 -1.55
CA ARG A 65 -3.09 -2.70 -1.25
C ARG A 65 -4.02 -1.76 -0.50
N LEU A 66 -5.29 -1.73 -0.91
CA LEU A 66 -6.34 -0.97 -0.26
C LEU A 66 -7.33 -1.96 0.35
N LEU A 67 -7.41 -2.00 1.67
CA LEU A 67 -8.41 -2.79 2.38
C LEU A 67 -9.65 -1.93 2.60
N SER A 68 -10.79 -2.43 2.15
CA SER A 68 -12.08 -1.77 2.33
C SER A 68 -12.40 -1.59 3.83
N PRO A 69 -13.19 -0.57 4.21
CA PRO A 69 -13.66 -0.40 5.58
C PRO A 69 -14.34 -1.67 6.10
N GLU A 70 -14.11 -2.00 7.37
CA GLU A 70 -14.74 -3.15 8.03
C GLU A 70 -16.21 -2.87 8.39
N ASP A 71 -16.54 -1.59 8.63
CA ASP A 71 -17.88 -1.10 8.95
C ASP A 71 -18.07 0.38 8.54
N GLU A 72 -19.19 0.99 8.95
CA GLU A 72 -19.54 2.37 8.64
C GLU A 72 -18.71 3.43 9.38
N THR A 73 -17.81 3.08 10.29
CA THR A 73 -16.96 4.05 10.99
C THR A 73 -15.47 3.80 10.76
N SER A 74 -15.14 2.64 10.19
CA SER A 74 -13.76 2.23 9.91
C SER A 74 -13.14 3.05 8.76
N PRO A 75 -11.84 3.39 8.87
CA PRO A 75 -11.09 3.97 7.76
C PRO A 75 -10.79 2.93 6.68
N VAL A 76 -10.45 3.39 5.48
CA VAL A 76 -9.82 2.56 4.45
C VAL A 76 -8.36 2.36 4.83
N LYS A 77 -7.85 1.12 4.81
CA LYS A 77 -6.46 0.84 5.19
C LYS A 77 -5.58 0.73 3.95
N ILE A 78 -4.57 1.58 3.84
CA ILE A 78 -3.53 1.50 2.81
C ILE A 78 -2.35 0.73 3.40
N GLY A 79 -1.89 -0.29 2.69
CA GLY A 79 -0.75 -1.09 3.15
C GLY A 79 0.03 -1.71 2.00
N ARG A 80 1.10 -2.41 2.36
CA ARG A 80 2.01 -3.06 1.40
C ARG A 80 2.50 -2.09 0.32
N VAL A 81 2.84 -0.87 0.71
CA VAL A 81 3.33 0.18 -0.18
C VAL A 81 4.77 -0.14 -0.59
N ILE A 82 5.00 -0.41 -1.88
CA ILE A 82 6.28 -0.85 -2.41
C ILE A 82 6.61 -0.10 -3.71
N VAL A 83 7.87 0.28 -3.87
CA VAL A 83 8.46 0.63 -5.16
C VAL A 83 9.69 -0.25 -5.35
N SER A 84 9.80 -0.90 -6.52
CA SER A 84 10.96 -1.74 -6.84
C SER A 84 12.24 -0.90 -6.92
N ASP A 85 13.32 -1.45 -6.38
CA ASP A 85 14.68 -0.90 -6.47
C ASP A 85 15.21 -0.77 -7.91
N ARG A 86 14.61 -1.48 -8.87
CA ARG A 86 14.88 -1.40 -10.32
C ARG A 86 14.54 -0.03 -10.91
N VAL A 87 13.65 0.72 -10.25
CA VAL A 87 13.19 2.03 -10.71
C VAL A 87 13.56 3.13 -9.71
N ARG A 88 14.87 3.43 -9.61
CA ARG A 88 15.37 4.49 -8.72
C ARG A 88 15.05 5.89 -9.24
N GLY A 89 14.87 6.84 -8.31
CA GLY A 89 14.94 8.29 -8.59
C GLY A 89 13.71 8.94 -9.22
N ALA A 90 12.65 8.19 -9.56
CA ALA A 90 11.49 8.72 -10.28
C ALA A 90 10.34 9.25 -9.38
N ARG A 91 10.61 9.53 -8.09
CA ARG A 91 9.60 9.93 -7.08
C ARG A 91 8.35 9.03 -7.09
N LEU A 92 8.52 7.75 -7.43
CA LEU A 92 7.41 6.83 -7.64
C LEU A 92 6.62 6.55 -6.36
N GLY A 93 7.25 6.66 -5.19
CA GLY A 93 6.54 6.54 -3.92
C GLY A 93 5.44 7.61 -3.78
N ASN A 94 5.73 8.86 -4.15
CA ASN A 94 4.73 9.94 -4.10
C ASN A 94 3.59 9.69 -5.09
N ARG A 95 3.93 9.32 -6.32
CA ARG A 95 2.91 8.98 -7.34
C ARG A 95 2.06 7.79 -6.90
N LEU A 96 2.65 6.76 -6.31
CA LEU A 96 1.93 5.61 -5.77
C LEU A 96 0.94 6.03 -4.68
N MET A 97 1.37 6.86 -3.74
CA MET A 97 0.48 7.37 -2.68
C MET A 97 -0.63 8.26 -3.23
N GLU A 98 -0.35 9.12 -4.20
CA GLU A 98 -1.38 9.91 -4.90
C GLU A 98 -2.41 9.01 -5.56
N GLN A 99 -1.99 7.96 -6.28
CA GLN A 99 -2.90 6.99 -6.88
C GLN A 99 -3.72 6.25 -5.83
N ALA A 100 -3.10 5.82 -4.73
CA ALA A 100 -3.78 5.11 -3.65
C ALA A 100 -4.86 5.99 -2.99
N ILE A 101 -4.53 7.25 -2.68
CA ILE A 101 -5.48 8.21 -2.10
C ILE A 101 -6.63 8.49 -3.06
N ASN A 102 -6.34 8.70 -4.35
CA ASN A 102 -7.38 8.94 -5.35
C ASN A 102 -8.31 7.73 -5.50
N SER A 103 -7.76 6.52 -5.52
CA SER A 103 -8.56 5.28 -5.55
C SER A 103 -9.44 5.18 -4.29
N CYS A 104 -8.89 5.43 -3.10
CA CYS A 104 -9.69 5.45 -1.87
C CYS A 104 -10.83 6.46 -1.92
N GLN A 105 -10.58 7.69 -2.40
CA GLN A 105 -11.61 8.72 -2.55
C GLN A 105 -12.68 8.35 -3.58
N GLN A 106 -12.30 7.65 -4.65
CA GLN A 106 -13.21 7.21 -5.69
C GLN A 106 -14.15 6.10 -5.21
N HIS A 107 -13.62 5.08 -4.53
CA HIS A 107 -14.40 3.89 -4.14
C HIS A 107 -15.04 4.02 -2.77
N TRP A 108 -14.47 4.82 -1.88
CA TRP A 108 -14.99 5.06 -0.53
C TRP A 108 -14.97 6.56 -0.19
N PRO A 109 -15.77 7.38 -0.87
CA PRO A 109 -15.81 8.82 -0.65
C PRO A 109 -16.19 9.16 0.79
N GLY A 110 -15.53 10.16 1.37
CA GLY A 110 -15.79 10.61 2.74
C GLY A 110 -15.25 9.69 3.85
N ARG A 111 -14.43 8.68 3.50
CA ARG A 111 -13.75 7.83 4.48
C ARG A 111 -12.38 8.38 4.85
N ASP A 112 -12.05 8.26 6.14
CA ASP A 112 -10.70 8.42 6.64
C ASP A 112 -9.79 7.34 6.05
N LEU A 113 -8.50 7.66 5.93
CA LEU A 113 -7.47 6.73 5.49
C LEU A 113 -6.53 6.41 6.64
N PHE A 114 -6.18 5.13 6.77
CA PHE A 114 -5.27 4.64 7.79
C PHE A 114 -4.11 3.90 7.15
N LEU A 115 -2.92 4.01 7.74
CA LEU A 115 -1.79 3.13 7.46
C LEU A 115 -0.97 2.88 8.73
N SER A 116 -0.33 1.72 8.78
CA SER A 116 0.81 1.46 9.68
C SER A 116 2.07 1.78 8.88
N ALA A 117 2.80 2.82 9.29
CA ALA A 117 4.04 3.24 8.67
C ALA A 117 5.24 2.72 9.46
N GLN A 118 6.32 2.33 8.79
CA GLN A 118 7.62 2.26 9.46
C GLN A 118 7.97 3.66 9.97
N ALA A 119 8.39 3.79 11.23
CA ALA A 119 8.52 5.08 11.91
C ALA A 119 9.45 6.06 11.17
N HIS A 120 10.49 5.56 10.49
CA HIS A 120 11.39 6.40 9.71
C HIS A 120 10.76 7.00 8.43
N LEU A 121 9.58 6.51 8.01
CA LEU A 121 8.80 7.00 6.87
C LEU A 121 7.68 7.96 7.29
N GLU A 122 7.56 8.32 8.56
CA GLU A 122 6.51 9.23 9.05
C GLU A 122 6.50 10.56 8.28
N SER A 123 7.67 11.18 8.08
CA SER A 123 7.79 12.43 7.31
C SER A 123 7.42 12.28 5.83
N PHE A 124 7.57 11.07 5.26
CA PHE A 124 7.15 10.79 3.89
C PHE A 124 5.63 10.76 3.79
N TYR A 125 4.96 10.01 4.66
CA TYR A 125 3.49 9.96 4.67
C TYR A 125 2.86 11.29 5.13
N GLY A 126 3.55 12.05 5.97
CA GLY A 126 3.16 13.41 6.35
C GLY A 126 2.99 14.37 5.17
N GLN A 127 3.80 14.22 4.11
CA GLN A 127 3.66 15.01 2.88
C GLN A 127 2.35 14.74 2.13
N HIS A 128 1.73 13.58 2.37
CA HIS A 128 0.43 13.20 1.81
C HIS A 128 -0.74 13.54 2.76
N GLY A 129 -0.45 14.21 3.88
CA GLY A 129 -1.42 14.66 4.87
C GLY A 129 -1.87 13.57 5.85
N PHE A 130 -1.06 12.53 6.04
CA PHE A 130 -1.20 11.62 7.17
C PHE A 130 -0.57 12.24 8.43
N VAL A 131 -1.16 11.97 9.59
CA VAL A 131 -0.67 12.42 10.89
C VAL A 131 -0.50 11.21 11.79
N ALA A 132 0.62 11.12 12.51
CA ALA A 132 0.87 10.06 13.47
C ALA A 132 -0.19 10.07 14.59
N VAL A 133 -0.65 8.88 14.96
CA VAL A 133 -1.59 8.67 16.06
C VAL A 133 -1.07 7.59 16.99
N GLY A 134 -1.01 7.91 18.28
CA GLY A 134 -0.43 7.02 19.28
C GLY A 134 1.09 7.07 19.36
N GLU A 135 1.66 6.08 20.07
CA GLU A 135 3.10 5.94 20.27
C GLU A 135 3.70 4.95 19.28
N ASN A 136 5.02 5.05 19.05
CA ASN A 136 5.73 4.07 18.24
C ASN A 136 5.69 2.68 18.89
N TYR A 137 5.54 1.65 18.07
CA TYR A 137 5.53 0.25 18.48
C TYR A 137 6.47 -0.59 17.61
N LEU A 138 6.72 -1.83 18.01
CA LEU A 138 7.48 -2.79 17.20
C LEU A 138 6.51 -3.75 16.51
N GLU A 139 6.61 -3.85 15.19
CA GLU A 139 5.97 -4.88 14.38
C GLU A 139 7.08 -5.69 13.72
N ASP A 140 7.16 -6.98 14.03
CA ASP A 140 8.22 -7.89 13.57
C ASP A 140 9.66 -7.37 13.78
N GLY A 141 9.87 -6.62 14.88
CA GLY A 141 11.16 -6.03 15.24
C GLY A 141 11.49 -4.71 14.52
N ILE A 142 10.58 -4.21 13.68
CA ILE A 142 10.72 -2.94 12.96
C ILE A 142 9.87 -1.87 13.68
N PRO A 143 10.43 -0.70 14.01
CA PRO A 143 9.66 0.41 14.56
C PRO A 143 8.60 0.92 13.59
N HIS A 144 7.35 0.95 14.05
CA HIS A 144 6.18 1.42 13.33
C HIS A 144 5.44 2.52 14.11
N VAL A 145 4.65 3.30 13.38
CA VAL A 145 3.73 4.31 13.90
C VAL A 145 2.44 4.27 13.07
N ASP A 146 1.30 4.28 13.75
CA ASP A 146 0.02 4.37 13.09
C ASP A 146 -0.20 5.80 12.60
N MET A 147 -0.74 5.96 11.40
CA MET A 147 -1.04 7.28 10.84
C MET A 147 -2.43 7.35 10.24
N LEU A 148 -3.12 8.47 10.49
CA LEU A 148 -4.45 8.77 10.00
C LEU A 148 -4.44 9.99 9.08
N LYS A 149 -5.23 9.92 8.02
CA LYS A 149 -5.61 11.06 7.18
C LYS A 149 -7.13 11.18 7.20
N ASN A 150 -7.64 12.22 7.83
CA ASN A 150 -9.09 12.45 7.90
C ASN A 150 -9.65 12.77 6.51
N ALA A 151 -10.88 12.33 6.26
CA ALA A 151 -11.65 12.74 5.11
C ALA A 151 -11.80 14.27 5.07
N PRO A 152 -11.80 14.88 3.88
CA PRO A 152 -12.06 16.31 3.71
C PRO A 152 -13.49 16.71 4.13
#